data_AF-A0A841NZL9-F1
#
_entry.id   AF-A0A841NZL9-F1
#
_cell.length_a   1.000
_cell.length_b   1.000
_cell.length_c   1.000
_cell.angle_alpha   90.00
_cell.angle_beta   90.00
_cell.angle_gamma   90.00
#
_symmetry.space_group_name_H-M   'P 1'
#
loop_
_entity.id
_entity.type
_entity.pdbx_description
1 polymer ?
#
loop_
_entity_poly.entity_id
_entity_poly.type
_entity_poly.pdbx_seq_one_letter_code
_entity_poly.pdbx_strand_id
1 'polypeptide(L)'
;MQLGLIGYYSDFVVYPLVIAVLAVAGLIEAGENNAPGWIVTVVACLLLWTLTEYVLHRFVLHHIPYIKDLHDRHHVEERSSVGTPTWLSLGVHALVAFFPVWMISGFAAASAVSCGLMLGYLWYISVHHMIHHWHPSHPSYLYTLKRRHAVHHHVDETVNFGVTSIFWDRVFGTARL
;
A
#
# COMPACT_ATOMS: atom_id res chain seq x y z
N MET A 1 -8.72 0.38 12.87
CA MET A 1 -8.87 0.04 14.31
C MET A 1 -7.85 0.85 15.10
N GLN A 2 -8.11 1.14 16.38
CA GLN A 2 -7.07 1.68 17.24
C GLN A 2 -6.07 0.57 17.57
N LEU A 3 -4.83 0.69 17.11
CA LEU A 3 -3.78 -0.30 17.37
C LEU A 3 -2.93 0.13 18.56
N GLY A 4 -2.37 -0.85 19.28
CA GLY A 4 -1.23 -0.56 20.15
C GLY A 4 0.01 -0.21 19.32
N LEU A 5 1.02 0.41 19.92
CA LEU A 5 2.26 0.80 19.23
C LEU A 5 2.92 -0.38 18.50
N ILE A 6 2.98 -1.54 19.14
CA ILE A 6 3.51 -2.76 18.53
C ILE A 6 2.72 -3.11 17.28
N GLY A 7 1.38 -3.09 17.36
CA GLY A 7 0.52 -3.41 16.22
C GLY A 7 0.66 -2.42 15.07
N TYR A 8 0.79 -1.13 15.37
CA TYR A 8 1.00 -0.09 14.36
C TYR A 8 2.33 -0.23 13.62
N TYR A 9 3.41 -0.49 14.36
CA TYR A 9 4.74 -0.63 13.75
C TYR A 9 5.02 -2.04 13.19
N SER A 10 4.12 -3.01 13.41
CA SER A 10 4.31 -4.40 12.97
C SER A 10 4.47 -4.51 11.46
N ASP A 11 3.75 -3.71 10.68
CA ASP A 11 3.84 -3.78 9.21
C ASP A 11 5.26 -3.49 8.70
N PHE A 12 5.97 -2.55 9.34
CA PHE A 12 7.35 -2.17 8.98
C PHE A 12 8.40 -3.25 9.27
N VAL A 13 8.03 -4.32 9.98
CA VAL A 13 8.91 -5.44 10.30
C VAL A 13 8.45 -6.71 9.58
N VAL A 14 7.16 -7.02 9.66
CA VAL A 14 6.60 -8.26 9.15
C VAL A 14 6.57 -8.27 7.62
N TYR A 15 6.15 -7.18 6.96
CA TYR A 15 6.11 -7.16 5.50
C TYR A 15 7.51 -7.36 4.87
N PRO A 16 8.56 -6.62 5.29
CA PRO A 16 9.91 -6.87 4.79
C PRO A 16 10.39 -8.32 4.97
N LEU A 17 10.11 -8.91 6.14
CA LEU A 17 10.47 -10.31 6.42
C LEU A 17 9.75 -11.27 5.48
N VAL A 18 8.43 -11.15 5.33
CA VAL A 18 7.63 -12.02 4.46
C VAL A 18 8.03 -11.83 3.00
N ILE A 19 8.26 -10.60 2.54
CA ILE A 19 8.76 -10.30 1.19
C ILE A 19 10.10 -10.99 0.96
N ALA A 20 11.05 -10.87 1.90
CA ALA A 20 12.37 -11.49 1.77
C ALA A 20 12.27 -13.03 1.68
N VAL A 21 11.47 -13.65 2.53
CA VAL A 21 11.26 -15.11 2.52
C VAL A 21 10.61 -15.55 1.20
N LEU A 22 9.55 -14.88 0.76
CA LEU A 22 8.88 -15.20 -0.50
C LEU A 22 9.75 -14.93 -1.72
N ALA A 23 10.58 -13.88 -1.71
CA ALA A 23 11.49 -13.57 -2.80
C ALA A 23 12.57 -14.65 -2.95
N VAL A 24 13.17 -15.08 -1.83
CA VAL A 24 14.17 -16.16 -1.84
C VAL A 24 13.54 -17.47 -2.32
N ALA A 25 12.43 -17.89 -1.70
CA ALA A 25 11.75 -19.13 -2.08
C ALA A 25 11.24 -19.08 -3.54
N GLY A 26 10.70 -17.94 -3.96
CA GLY A 26 10.17 -17.72 -5.30
C GLY A 26 11.24 -17.77 -6.39
N LEU A 27 12.40 -17.16 -6.15
CA LEU A 27 13.53 -17.18 -7.08
C LEU A 27 14.17 -18.58 -7.17
N ILE A 28 14.25 -19.31 -6.06
CA ILE A 28 14.70 -20.72 -6.05
C ILE A 28 13.77 -21.57 -6.92
N GLU A 29 12.45 -21.44 -6.72
CA GLU A 29 11.44 -22.17 -7.51
C GLU A 29 11.46 -21.77 -8.99
N ALA A 30 11.61 -20.48 -9.29
CA ALA A 30 11.67 -19.97 -10.66
C ALA A 30 12.91 -20.50 -11.42
N GLY A 31 14.04 -20.61 -10.73
CA GLY A 31 15.34 -20.91 -11.32
C GLY A 31 15.92 -19.75 -12.13
N GLU A 32 17.21 -19.84 -12.47
CA GLU A 32 17.98 -18.74 -13.08
C GLU A 32 17.35 -18.23 -14.40
N ASN A 33 16.86 -19.14 -15.24
CA ASN A 33 16.28 -18.80 -16.54
C ASN A 33 14.98 -17.99 -16.43
N ASN A 34 14.19 -18.18 -15.36
CA ASN A 34 12.92 -17.47 -15.17
C ASN A 34 13.02 -16.30 -14.19
N ALA A 35 14.17 -16.11 -13.53
CA ALA A 35 14.39 -15.00 -12.60
C ALA A 35 14.13 -13.61 -13.22
N PRO A 36 14.51 -13.31 -14.48
CA PRO A 36 14.16 -12.03 -15.10
C PRO A 36 12.64 -11.84 -15.23
N GLY A 37 11.90 -12.88 -15.60
CA GLY A 37 10.45 -12.85 -15.69
C GLY A 37 9.80 -12.60 -14.32
N TRP A 38 10.31 -13.27 -13.28
CA TRP A 38 9.89 -13.07 -11.90
C TRP A 38 10.08 -11.61 -11.45
N ILE A 39 11.24 -11.01 -11.72
CA ILE A 39 11.55 -9.61 -11.39
C ILE A 39 10.61 -8.65 -12.13
N VAL A 40 10.36 -8.89 -13.42
CA VAL A 40 9.41 -8.09 -14.22
C VAL A 40 8.01 -8.15 -13.60
N THR A 41 7.55 -9.33 -13.19
CA THR A 41 6.26 -9.48 -12.51
C THR A 41 6.21 -8.71 -11.19
N VAL A 42 7.28 -8.74 -10.38
CA VAL A 42 7.35 -7.95 -9.14
C VAL A 42 7.22 -6.45 -9.43
N VAL A 43 7.96 -5.92 -10.40
CA VAL A 43 7.91 -4.49 -10.75
C VAL A 43 6.52 -4.13 -11.30
N ALA A 44 5.95 -4.96 -12.17
CA ALA A 44 4.59 -4.75 -12.69
C ALA A 44 3.54 -4.71 -11.57
N CYS A 45 3.62 -5.62 -10.60
CA CYS A 45 2.71 -5.65 -9.46
C CYS A 45 2.93 -4.49 -8.48
N LEU A 46 4.17 -4.01 -8.31
CA LEU A 46 4.45 -2.79 -7.55
C LEU A 46 3.83 -1.56 -8.23
N LEU A 47 3.90 -1.46 -9.56
CA LEU A 47 3.24 -0.38 -10.29
C LEU A 47 1.72 -0.50 -10.22
N LEU A 48 1.19 -1.73 -10.35
CA LEU A 48 -0.24 -2.03 -10.19
C LEU A 48 -0.75 -1.61 -8.82
N TRP A 49 0.06 -1.78 -7.77
CA TRP A 49 -0.30 -1.33 -6.42
C TRP A 49 -0.67 0.16 -6.40
N THR A 50 -0.01 1.03 -7.17
CA THR A 50 -0.37 2.47 -7.17
C THR A 50 -1.81 2.71 -7.65
N LEU A 51 -2.31 1.88 -8.57
CA LEU A 51 -3.71 1.90 -9.00
C LEU A 51 -4.62 1.29 -7.93
N THR A 52 -4.20 0.17 -7.34
CA THR A 52 -4.92 -0.48 -6.23
C THR A 52 -5.08 0.48 -5.05
N GLU A 53 -4.03 1.20 -4.66
CA GLU A 53 -4.06 2.26 -3.66
C GLU A 53 -5.13 3.30 -3.99
N TYR A 54 -5.12 3.85 -5.21
CA TYR A 54 -6.11 4.84 -5.64
C TYR A 54 -7.54 4.30 -5.54
N VAL A 55 -7.78 3.09 -6.06
CA VAL A 55 -9.11 2.46 -6.07
C VAL A 55 -9.58 2.13 -4.64
N LEU A 56 -8.71 1.56 -3.82
CA LEU A 56 -9.03 1.24 -2.43
C LEU A 56 -9.32 2.52 -1.65
N HIS A 57 -8.48 3.54 -1.77
CA HIS A 57 -8.69 4.78 -1.05
C HIS A 57 -10.01 5.44 -1.46
N ARG A 58 -10.23 5.61 -2.77
CA ARG A 58 -11.44 6.26 -3.29
C ARG A 58 -12.72 5.48 -3.04
N PHE A 59 -12.76 4.19 -3.35
CA PHE A 59 -14.03 3.43 -3.38
C PHE A 59 -14.22 2.50 -2.19
N VAL A 60 -13.17 2.16 -1.45
CA VAL A 60 -13.27 1.28 -0.28
C VAL A 60 -13.18 2.09 1.01
N LEU A 61 -12.09 2.81 1.21
CA LEU A 61 -11.84 3.56 2.44
C LEU A 61 -12.84 4.70 2.64
N HIS A 62 -13.32 5.33 1.58
CA HIS A 62 -14.30 6.43 1.69
C HIS A 62 -15.78 6.02 1.62
N HIS A 63 -16.10 4.74 1.34
CA HIS A 63 -17.49 4.35 1.02
C HIS A 63 -17.99 3.07 1.70
N ILE A 64 -17.13 2.09 2.01
CA ILE A 64 -17.59 0.82 2.58
C ILE A 64 -17.86 0.99 4.08
N PRO A 65 -19.07 0.64 4.59
CA PRO A 65 -19.39 0.75 6.02
C PRO A 65 -18.35 0.07 6.91
N TYR A 66 -18.14 0.61 8.12
CA TYR A 66 -17.07 0.23 9.08
C TYR A 66 -15.64 0.54 8.62
N ILE A 67 -15.28 0.29 7.35
CA ILE A 67 -13.97 0.70 6.80
C ILE A 67 -13.92 2.23 6.72
N LYS A 68 -15.00 2.84 6.24
CA LYS A 68 -15.18 4.30 6.23
C LYS A 68 -15.05 4.87 7.63
N ASP A 69 -15.75 4.32 8.62
CA ASP A 69 -15.66 4.84 9.99
C ASP A 69 -14.23 4.80 10.57
N LEU A 70 -13.43 3.81 10.18
CA LEU A 70 -12.03 3.73 10.56
C LEU A 70 -11.17 4.76 9.81
N HIS A 71 -11.46 4.98 8.53
CA HIS A 71 -10.76 5.98 7.72
C HIS A 71 -11.12 7.40 8.16
N ASP A 72 -12.40 7.70 8.42
CA ASP A 72 -12.88 8.97 8.97
C ASP A 72 -12.20 9.29 10.32
N ARG A 73 -12.02 8.28 11.19
CA ARG A 73 -11.24 8.48 12.42
C ARG A 73 -9.80 8.86 12.13
N HIS A 74 -9.18 8.25 11.12
CA HIS A 74 -7.85 8.63 10.69
C HIS A 74 -7.81 10.05 10.11
N HIS A 75 -8.85 10.51 9.42
CA HIS A 75 -8.98 11.90 8.96
C HIS A 75 -8.91 12.91 10.11
N VAL A 76 -9.50 12.57 11.26
CA VAL A 76 -9.50 13.40 12.47
C VAL A 76 -8.23 13.22 13.31
N GLU A 77 -7.78 11.98 13.49
CA GLU A 77 -6.68 11.59 14.37
C GLU A 77 -5.45 11.12 13.56
N GLU A 78 -4.98 11.97 12.64
CA GLU A 78 -3.99 11.62 11.61
C GLU A 78 -2.64 11.07 12.13
N ARG A 79 -2.27 11.39 13.38
CA ARG A 79 -1.02 10.93 14.04
C ARG A 79 -1.24 9.80 15.03
N SER A 80 -2.47 9.33 15.17
CA SER A 80 -2.79 8.19 16.04
C SER A 80 -2.43 6.87 15.34
N SER A 81 -2.41 5.80 16.12
CA SER A 81 -2.18 4.45 15.63
C SER A 81 -3.44 3.80 15.02
N VAL A 82 -4.27 4.58 14.34
CA VAL A 82 -5.42 4.06 13.59
C VAL A 82 -4.93 3.37 12.32
N GLY A 83 -5.22 2.09 12.18
CA GLY A 83 -4.81 1.32 11.00
C GLY A 83 -5.43 -0.07 10.93
N THR A 84 -5.00 -0.85 9.93
CA THR A 84 -5.36 -2.26 9.77
C THR A 84 -4.27 -3.12 10.42
N PRO A 85 -4.59 -4.02 11.36
CA PRO A 85 -3.60 -4.92 11.95
C PRO A 85 -2.93 -5.78 10.87
N THR A 86 -1.63 -6.01 11.00
CA THR A 86 -0.81 -6.80 10.08
C THR A 86 -1.37 -8.20 9.79
N TRP A 87 -1.90 -8.88 10.80
CA TRP A 87 -2.48 -10.22 10.61
C TRP A 87 -3.72 -10.19 9.71
N LEU A 88 -4.50 -9.10 9.76
CA LEU A 88 -5.69 -8.93 8.94
C LEU A 88 -5.32 -8.56 7.52
N SER A 89 -4.41 -7.60 7.33
CA SER A 89 -3.95 -7.19 5.99
C SER A 89 -3.22 -8.32 5.27
N LEU A 90 -2.33 -9.06 5.95
CA LEU A 90 -1.70 -10.25 5.39
C LEU A 90 -2.69 -11.39 5.13
N GLY A 91 -3.65 -11.62 6.02
CA GLY A 91 -4.68 -12.64 5.83
C GLY A 91 -5.54 -12.38 4.60
N VAL A 92 -5.97 -11.12 4.41
CA VAL A 92 -6.70 -10.70 3.21
C VAL A 92 -5.82 -10.86 1.99
N HIS A 93 -4.56 -10.37 2.01
CA HIS A 93 -3.62 -10.51 0.89
C HIS A 93 -3.42 -11.98 0.50
N ALA A 94 -3.25 -12.86 1.49
CA ALA A 94 -3.08 -14.29 1.25
C ALA A 94 -4.30 -14.89 0.54
N LEU A 95 -5.50 -14.54 1.00
CA LEU A 95 -6.77 -15.04 0.46
C LEU A 95 -7.07 -14.51 -0.95
N VAL A 96 -6.85 -13.22 -1.21
CA VAL A 96 -7.29 -12.56 -2.45
C VAL A 96 -6.22 -12.53 -3.54
N ALA A 97 -4.94 -12.64 -3.19
CA ALA A 97 -3.82 -12.57 -4.14
C ALA A 97 -2.97 -13.85 -4.13
N PHE A 98 -2.38 -14.23 -3.00
CA PHE A 98 -1.40 -15.31 -2.97
C PHE A 98 -1.98 -16.68 -3.34
N PHE A 99 -2.98 -17.17 -2.60
CA PHE A 99 -3.54 -18.51 -2.84
C PHE A 99 -4.20 -18.64 -4.22
N PRO A 100 -5.00 -17.66 -4.70
CA PRO A 100 -5.56 -17.75 -6.06
C PRO A 100 -4.49 -17.85 -7.14
N VAL A 101 -3.45 -17.02 -7.09
CA VAL A 101 -2.36 -17.06 -8.08
C VAL A 101 -1.57 -18.37 -7.95
N TRP A 102 -1.35 -18.87 -6.73
CA TRP A 102 -0.66 -20.14 -6.54
C TRP A 102 -1.44 -21.29 -7.19
N MET A 103 -2.74 -21.39 -6.93
CA MET A 103 -3.59 -22.44 -7.49
C MET A 103 -3.63 -22.42 -9.03
N ILE A 104 -3.56 -21.23 -9.64
CA ILE A 104 -3.72 -21.07 -11.10
C ILE A 104 -2.37 -21.10 -11.84
N SER A 105 -1.31 -20.54 -11.25
CA SER A 105 -0.05 -20.23 -11.95
C SER A 105 1.20 -20.72 -11.22
N GLY A 106 1.05 -21.43 -10.10
CA GLY A 106 2.16 -22.00 -9.35
C GLY A 106 2.82 -21.02 -8.36
N PHE A 107 3.71 -21.56 -7.54
CA PHE A 107 4.30 -20.85 -6.40
C PHE A 107 5.22 -19.69 -6.83
N ALA A 108 6.03 -19.88 -7.88
CA ALA A 108 6.91 -18.84 -8.40
C ALA A 108 6.13 -17.58 -8.85
N ALA A 109 4.98 -17.77 -9.51
CA ALA A 109 4.12 -16.64 -9.89
C ALA A 109 3.46 -15.98 -8.67
N ALA A 110 2.94 -16.79 -7.73
CA ALA A 110 2.29 -16.29 -6.53
C ALA A 110 3.23 -15.47 -5.63
N SER A 111 4.48 -15.92 -5.50
CA SER A 111 5.52 -15.21 -4.76
C SER A 111 5.93 -13.91 -5.45
N ALA A 112 6.08 -13.88 -6.78
CA ALA A 112 6.36 -12.64 -7.52
C ALA A 112 5.24 -11.60 -7.36
N VAL A 113 3.99 -12.01 -7.62
CA VAL A 113 2.83 -11.13 -7.50
C VAL A 113 2.71 -10.59 -6.08
N SER A 114 2.87 -11.47 -5.09
CA SER A 114 2.80 -11.07 -3.68
C SER A 114 3.91 -10.11 -3.30
N CYS A 115 5.16 -10.39 -3.68
CA CYS A 115 6.28 -9.49 -3.41
C CYS A 115 6.04 -8.10 -4.01
N GLY A 116 5.58 -8.01 -5.26
CA GLY A 116 5.30 -6.72 -5.91
C GLY A 116 4.19 -5.93 -5.21
N LEU A 117 3.04 -6.56 -4.95
CA LEU A 117 1.91 -5.92 -4.27
C LEU A 117 2.27 -5.51 -2.83
N MET A 118 2.97 -6.38 -2.09
CA MET A 118 3.40 -6.11 -0.72
C MET A 118 4.47 -5.01 -0.64
N LEU A 119 5.40 -4.94 -1.60
CA LEU A 119 6.35 -3.83 -1.71
C LEU A 119 5.63 -2.51 -2.00
N GLY A 120 4.65 -2.52 -2.89
CA GLY A 120 3.79 -1.36 -3.14
C GLY A 120 3.06 -0.91 -1.87
N TYR A 121 2.44 -1.85 -1.13
CA TYR A 121 1.78 -1.57 0.14
C TYR A 121 2.75 -1.00 1.18
N LEU A 122 3.94 -1.59 1.32
CA LEU A 122 4.98 -1.12 2.23
C LEU A 122 5.43 0.31 1.88
N TRP A 123 5.59 0.62 0.59
CA TRP A 123 5.83 1.98 0.13
C TRP A 123 4.68 2.89 0.55
N TYR A 124 3.43 2.53 0.25
CA TYR A 124 2.26 3.31 0.63
C TYR A 124 2.22 3.64 2.14
N ILE A 125 2.30 2.64 3.02
CA ILE A 125 2.25 2.89 4.47
C ILE A 125 3.45 3.71 4.97
N SER A 126 4.61 3.55 4.34
CA SER A 126 5.81 4.34 4.68
C SER A 126 5.62 5.80 4.32
N VAL A 127 5.16 6.09 3.09
CA VAL A 127 4.88 7.46 2.66
C VAL A 127 3.78 8.08 3.50
N HIS A 128 2.69 7.35 3.71
CA HIS A 128 1.57 7.79 4.54
C HIS A 128 2.02 8.12 5.97
N HIS A 129 2.84 7.27 6.59
CA HIS A 129 3.42 7.56 7.89
C HIS A 129 4.28 8.84 7.86
N MET A 130 5.21 8.95 6.91
CA MET A 130 6.12 10.08 6.79
C MET A 130 5.39 11.42 6.59
N ILE A 131 4.35 11.46 5.75
CA ILE A 131 3.62 12.71 5.47
C ILE A 131 2.85 13.22 6.68
N HIS A 132 2.32 12.37 7.56
CA HIS A 132 1.67 12.83 8.79
C HIS A 132 2.66 13.15 9.92
N HIS A 133 3.76 12.40 10.03
CA HIS A 133 4.63 12.46 11.22
C HIS A 133 5.89 13.33 11.05
N TRP A 134 6.36 13.54 9.83
CA TRP A 134 7.62 14.27 9.58
C TRP A 134 7.38 15.70 9.08
N HIS A 135 8.46 16.48 9.04
CA HIS A 135 8.52 17.83 8.47
C HIS A 135 9.47 17.85 7.27
N PRO A 136 9.06 17.35 6.08
CA PRO A 136 9.92 17.31 4.91
C PRO A 136 10.34 18.72 4.47
N SER A 137 11.60 18.89 4.05
CA SER A 137 12.12 20.17 3.58
C SER A 137 11.42 20.64 2.30
N HIS A 138 11.28 21.96 2.15
CA HIS A 138 10.78 22.59 0.93
C HIS A 138 11.96 23.00 0.01
N PRO A 139 11.90 22.77 -1.32
CA PRO A 139 10.92 21.97 -2.05
C PRO A 139 11.40 20.52 -2.23
N SER A 140 10.66 19.56 -1.67
CA SER A 140 10.89 18.12 -1.92
C SER A 140 9.64 17.44 -2.47
N TYR A 141 9.83 16.30 -3.11
CA TYR A 141 8.72 15.47 -3.58
C TYR A 141 7.81 15.05 -2.41
N LEU A 142 8.40 14.61 -1.29
CA LEU A 142 7.66 14.22 -0.09
C LEU A 142 6.87 15.41 0.51
N TYR A 143 7.43 16.62 0.48
CA TYR A 143 6.68 17.82 0.87
C TYR A 143 5.45 18.04 -0.03
N THR A 144 5.57 17.79 -1.34
CA THR A 144 4.44 17.90 -2.28
C THR A 144 3.36 16.86 -2.00
N LEU A 145 3.74 15.62 -1.69
CA LEU A 145 2.80 14.57 -1.25
C LEU A 145 2.08 14.98 0.04
N LYS A 146 2.84 15.45 1.04
CA LYS A 146 2.29 15.94 2.31
C LYS A 146 1.27 17.06 2.09
N ARG A 147 1.58 18.07 1.26
CA ARG A 147 0.65 19.17 0.98
C ARG A 147 -0.65 18.69 0.35
N ARG A 148 -0.55 17.83 -0.67
CA ARG A 148 -1.74 17.28 -1.35
C ARG A 148 -2.61 16.45 -0.43
N HIS A 149 -1.99 15.63 0.41
CA HIS A 149 -2.71 14.81 1.36
C HIS A 149 -3.33 15.64 2.49
N ALA A 150 -2.69 16.73 2.91
CA ALA A 150 -3.31 17.69 3.82
C ALA A 150 -4.56 18.37 3.21
N VAL A 151 -4.57 18.66 1.90
CA VAL A 151 -5.78 19.14 1.20
C VAL A 151 -6.88 18.08 1.24
N HIS A 152 -6.53 16.81 1.02
CA HIS A 152 -7.47 15.69 1.14
C HIS A 152 -8.11 15.61 2.54
N HIS A 153 -7.29 15.71 3.59
CA HIS A 153 -7.76 15.59 4.98
C HIS A 153 -8.58 16.79 5.47
N HIS A 154 -8.21 18.00 5.06
CA HIS A 154 -8.67 19.22 5.74
C HIS A 154 -9.48 20.18 4.88
N VAL A 155 -9.51 19.95 3.56
CA VAL A 155 -10.19 20.85 2.62
C VAL A 155 -11.28 20.12 1.85
N ASP A 156 -10.96 18.97 1.28
CA ASP A 156 -11.87 18.24 0.40
C ASP A 156 -11.49 16.77 0.31
N GLU A 157 -12.24 15.91 0.99
CA GLU A 157 -12.02 14.45 1.02
C GLU A 157 -12.34 13.77 -0.31
N THR A 158 -12.90 14.49 -1.29
CA THR A 158 -13.27 13.94 -2.60
C THR A 158 -12.18 14.06 -3.67
N VAL A 159 -11.00 14.57 -3.31
CA VAL A 159 -9.84 14.76 -4.21
C VAL A 159 -8.55 14.20 -3.61
N ASN A 160 -7.50 14.03 -4.42
CA ASN A 160 -6.17 13.60 -4.01
C ASN A 160 -6.13 12.25 -3.26
N PHE A 161 -6.79 11.23 -3.82
CA PHE A 161 -6.78 9.87 -3.28
C PHE A 161 -5.41 9.20 -3.42
N GLY A 162 -4.56 9.63 -4.36
CA GLY A 162 -3.21 9.10 -4.49
C GLY A 162 -2.27 9.66 -3.41
N VAL A 163 -1.89 8.82 -2.46
CA VAL A 163 -0.96 9.13 -1.36
C VAL A 163 0.49 9.05 -1.82
N THR A 164 0.85 8.00 -2.57
CA THR A 164 2.21 7.80 -3.09
C THR A 164 2.52 8.63 -4.33
N SER A 165 1.50 8.96 -5.14
CA SER A 165 1.66 9.76 -6.36
C SER A 165 0.37 10.49 -6.75
N ILE A 166 0.46 11.50 -7.61
CA ILE A 166 -0.69 12.23 -8.20
C ILE A 166 -1.21 11.60 -9.49
N PHE A 167 -0.55 10.54 -9.97
CA PHE A 167 -0.74 10.06 -11.34
C PHE A 167 -2.20 9.67 -11.61
N TRP A 168 -2.78 8.82 -10.77
CA TRP A 168 -4.17 8.36 -10.92
C TRP A 168 -5.18 9.46 -10.62
N ASP A 169 -4.87 10.39 -9.71
CA ASP A 169 -5.72 11.56 -9.51
C ASP A 169 -5.87 12.39 -10.78
N ARG A 170 -4.79 12.56 -11.56
CA ARG A 170 -4.84 13.26 -12.85
C ARG A 170 -5.60 12.45 -13.90
N VAL A 171 -5.33 11.16 -14.00
CA VAL A 171 -6.00 10.26 -14.96
C VAL A 171 -7.51 10.26 -14.76
N PHE A 172 -7.98 10.25 -13.50
CA PHE A 172 -9.39 10.16 -13.16
C PHE A 172 -10.04 11.51 -12.76
N GLY A 173 -9.36 12.64 -12.96
CA GLY A 173 -9.93 13.97 -12.75
C GLY A 173 -10.23 14.33 -11.29
N THR A 174 -9.40 13.86 -10.35
CA THR A 174 -9.52 14.07 -8.89
C THR A 174 -8.30 14.78 -8.29
N ALA A 175 -7.45 15.38 -9.12
CA ALA A 175 -6.24 16.08 -8.67
C ALA A 175 -6.54 17.52 -8.22
N ARG A 176 -6.04 17.92 -7.04
CA ARG A 176 -6.09 19.29 -6.51
C ARG A 176 -4.75 19.67 -5.89
N LEU A 177 -4.19 20.83 -6.24
CA LEU A 177 -2.87 21.29 -5.77
C LEU A 177 -2.94 22.22 -4.57
#